data_AF-A0AA97H3Q6-F1
#
_entry.id   AF-A0AA97H3Q6-F1
#
_cell.length_a   1.000
_cell.length_b   1.000
_cell.length_c   1.000
_cell.angle_alpha   90.00
_cell.angle_beta   90.00
_cell.angle_gamma   90.00
#
_symmetry.space_group_name_H-M   'P 1'
#
loop_
_entity.id
_entity.type
_entity.pdbx_description
1 polymer ?
#
loop_
_entity_poly.entity_id
_entity_poly.type
_entity_poly.pdbx_seq_one_letter_code
_entity_poly.pdbx_strand_id
1 'polypeptide(L)'
;MQGQTERILNINKLLFIPLFVFIGFYATSIDRVKNRNPKNNFPKNSSLEVPYLPRNFVGFKEAVAFKESQGKYNAVNTLGYLGKYQFGKETLKRFKIYNTREFLENPVLQEKAFAAYCAVNKWILRKDINRSVGKTIQGIKITESGILAAAHLGGAGNVKKYLRSHGKICFSDGYGSTIQSYLKKFAGYDVSKIKANRKASV
;
A
#
# COMPACT_ATOMS: atom_id res chain seq x y z
N MET A 1 -39.18 -37.41 -32.74
CA MET A 1 -40.17 -37.58 -31.65
C MET A 1 -39.43 -37.29 -30.35
N GLN A 2 -39.66 -36.12 -29.73
CA GLN A 2 -40.45 -35.92 -28.49
C GLN A 2 -39.94 -36.80 -27.33
N GLY A 3 -39.67 -36.33 -26.10
CA GLY A 3 -39.83 -35.06 -25.38
C GLY A 3 -38.96 -35.15 -24.11
N GLN A 4 -38.40 -34.05 -23.60
CA GLN A 4 -38.90 -33.28 -22.46
C GLN A 4 -39.06 -34.03 -21.11
N THR A 5 -38.32 -33.48 -20.14
CA THR A 5 -38.58 -33.33 -18.68
C THR A 5 -38.24 -34.48 -17.74
N GLU A 6 -37.36 -34.18 -16.77
CA GLU A 6 -37.65 -34.38 -15.35
C GLU A 6 -36.94 -33.26 -14.55
N ARG A 7 -37.74 -32.53 -13.76
CA ARG A 7 -37.30 -31.52 -12.79
C ARG A 7 -37.07 -32.25 -11.47
N ILE A 8 -35.96 -31.99 -10.78
CA ILE A 8 -35.89 -32.25 -9.34
C ILE A 8 -35.61 -30.93 -8.62
N LEU A 9 -36.68 -30.41 -7.99
CA LEU A 9 -36.60 -29.54 -6.83
C LEU A 9 -36.14 -30.37 -5.62
N ASN A 10 -35.25 -29.81 -4.80
CA ASN A 10 -35.29 -29.95 -3.34
C ASN A 10 -34.41 -28.85 -2.70
N ILE A 11 -35.01 -27.73 -2.30
CA ILE A 11 -35.44 -27.39 -0.93
C ILE A 11 -34.27 -27.00 0.00
N ASN A 12 -34.17 -25.68 0.21
CA ASN A 12 -33.83 -24.95 1.42
C ASN A 12 -33.15 -25.71 2.57
N LYS A 13 -31.98 -25.21 3.00
CA LYS A 13 -31.66 -25.01 4.41
C LYS A 13 -30.51 -24.00 4.60
N LEU A 14 -30.92 -22.83 5.12
CA LEU A 14 -30.29 -22.11 6.21
C LEU A 14 -28.99 -21.33 5.92
N LEU A 15 -29.20 -20.05 5.59
CA LEU A 15 -28.28 -18.93 5.82
C LEU A 15 -27.81 -18.94 7.28
N PHE A 16 -26.50 -19.06 7.51
CA PHE A 16 -25.87 -18.69 8.78
C PHE A 16 -25.07 -17.40 8.58
N ILE A 17 -25.74 -16.28 8.84
CA ILE A 17 -25.13 -14.96 9.05
C ILE A 17 -25.10 -14.77 10.56
N PRO A 18 -23.93 -14.73 11.23
CA PRO A 18 -23.88 -14.22 12.59
C PRO A 18 -24.01 -12.68 12.54
N LEU A 19 -25.26 -12.23 12.65
CA LEU A 19 -25.67 -10.88 12.98
C LEU A 19 -25.29 -10.63 14.45
N PHE A 20 -24.16 -9.98 14.70
CA PHE A 20 -23.85 -9.45 16.04
C PHE A 20 -24.75 -8.24 16.33
N VAL A 21 -25.97 -8.50 16.81
CA VAL A 21 -26.78 -7.50 17.52
C VAL A 21 -26.25 -7.43 18.95
N PHE A 22 -25.36 -6.47 19.22
CA PHE A 22 -24.98 -6.11 20.57
C PHE A 22 -25.84 -4.93 21.02
N ILE A 23 -27.09 -5.22 21.41
CA ILE A 23 -27.92 -4.29 22.18
C ILE A 23 -27.78 -4.71 23.65
N GLY A 24 -26.93 -3.98 24.37
CA GLY A 24 -26.79 -4.06 25.81
C GLY A 24 -26.76 -2.65 26.38
N PHE A 25 -27.96 -2.10 26.61
CA PHE A 25 -28.17 -0.89 27.38
C PHE A 25 -27.78 -1.18 28.84
N TYR A 26 -26.63 -0.71 29.29
CA TYR A 26 -26.36 -0.54 30.72
C TYR A 26 -26.45 0.96 31.00
N ALA A 27 -27.63 1.38 31.45
CA ALA A 27 -27.80 2.69 32.07
C ALA A 27 -27.06 2.66 33.42
N THR A 28 -25.94 3.37 33.51
CA THR A 28 -25.33 3.74 34.79
C THR A 28 -25.71 5.19 35.07
N SER A 29 -26.17 5.45 36.29
CA SER A 29 -26.56 6.79 36.74
C SER A 29 -25.38 7.75 36.63
N ILE A 30 -25.58 8.90 35.97
CA ILE A 30 -24.61 10.00 35.99
C ILE A 30 -24.68 10.64 37.38
N ASP A 31 -23.76 10.25 38.26
CA ASP A 31 -23.43 11.07 39.42
C ASP A 31 -22.77 12.36 38.94
N ARG A 32 -23.31 13.51 39.38
CA ARG A 32 -22.75 14.84 39.11
C ARG A 32 -21.29 14.88 39.55
N VAL A 33 -20.37 14.91 38.59
CA VAL A 33 -18.95 15.15 38.84
C VAL A 33 -18.78 16.54 39.44
N LYS A 34 -18.54 16.56 40.74
CA LYS A 34 -18.12 17.75 41.49
C LYS A 34 -16.78 18.21 40.93
N ASN A 35 -16.73 19.44 40.42
CA ASN A 35 -15.57 20.07 39.81
C ASN A 35 -14.34 19.97 40.74
N ARG A 36 -13.41 19.06 40.42
CA ARG A 36 -12.09 18.96 41.06
C ARG A 36 -11.04 19.33 40.02
N ASN A 37 -10.40 20.46 40.26
CA ASN A 37 -9.31 20.98 39.44
C ASN A 37 -8.12 20.00 39.51
N PRO A 38 -7.73 19.31 38.41
CA PRO A 38 -6.62 18.37 38.47
C PRO A 38 -5.31 19.14 38.62
N LYS A 39 -4.64 18.98 39.76
CA LYS A 39 -3.25 19.39 39.93
C LYS A 39 -2.39 18.54 38.98
N ASN A 40 -1.97 19.14 37.87
CA ASN A 40 -1.07 18.55 36.89
C ASN A 40 0.33 18.40 37.47
N ASN A 41 0.57 17.31 38.20
CA ASN A 41 1.92 16.84 38.51
C ASN A 41 2.44 15.92 37.41
N PHE A 42 2.40 16.39 36.15
CA PHE A 42 3.11 15.69 35.09
C PHE A 42 4.60 15.96 35.25
N PRO A 43 5.45 14.90 35.31
CA PRO A 43 6.89 15.10 35.35
C PRO A 43 7.34 15.89 34.13
N LYS A 44 7.87 17.08 34.38
CA LYS A 44 8.46 17.96 33.37
C LYS A 44 9.84 17.39 33.04
N ASN A 45 10.09 17.11 31.76
CA ASN A 45 11.31 16.56 31.14
C ASN A 45 11.56 15.04 31.22
N SER A 46 11.16 14.35 30.16
CA SER A 46 12.09 13.48 29.42
C SER A 46 11.93 13.80 27.95
N SER A 47 12.98 14.33 27.31
CA SER A 47 13.06 14.46 25.86
C SER A 47 13.07 13.07 25.24
N LEU A 48 11.88 12.49 25.04
CA LEU A 48 11.70 11.30 24.21
C LEU A 48 12.03 11.72 22.77
N GLU A 49 13.27 11.45 22.35
CA GLU A 49 13.62 11.42 20.93
C GLU A 49 12.92 10.22 20.29
N VAL A 50 11.63 10.40 19.98
CA VAL A 50 10.89 9.42 19.20
C VAL A 50 11.53 9.39 17.80
N PRO A 51 12.03 8.23 17.32
CA PRO A 51 12.61 8.14 15.99
C PRO A 51 11.59 8.60 14.95
N TYR A 52 11.85 9.73 14.29
CA TYR A 52 11.00 10.26 13.24
C TYR A 52 11.59 9.97 11.87
N LEU A 53 10.82 9.32 10.99
CA LEU A 53 11.20 9.15 9.60
C LEU A 53 10.93 10.44 8.82
N PRO A 54 11.97 11.09 8.25
CA PRO A 54 11.79 12.31 7.47
C PRO A 54 10.93 12.05 6.23
N ARG A 55 10.18 13.05 5.78
CA ARG A 55 9.38 13.01 4.54
C ARG A 55 10.24 13.12 3.28
N ASN A 56 11.33 12.36 3.20
CA ASN A 56 12.23 12.25 2.06
C ASN A 56 12.23 10.82 1.49
N PHE A 57 13.13 10.52 0.56
CA PHE A 57 13.20 9.20 -0.07
C PHE A 57 13.46 8.05 0.92
N VAL A 58 14.20 8.30 2.01
CA VAL A 58 14.42 7.30 3.07
C VAL A 58 13.11 6.99 3.77
N GLY A 59 12.39 8.00 4.25
CA GLY A 59 11.08 7.77 4.86
C GLY A 59 10.07 7.15 3.89
N PHE A 60 10.13 7.51 2.60
CA PHE A 60 9.28 6.92 1.56
C PHE A 60 9.51 5.41 1.43
N LYS A 61 10.75 4.97 1.23
CA LYS A 61 11.06 3.55 1.05
C LYS A 61 10.78 2.76 2.34
N GLU A 62 11.07 3.31 3.51
CA GLU A 62 10.78 2.63 4.79
C GLU A 62 9.27 2.53 5.05
N ALA A 63 8.48 3.54 4.69
CA ALA A 63 7.02 3.47 4.80
C ALA A 63 6.43 2.40 3.86
N VAL A 64 6.94 2.30 2.62
CA VAL A 64 6.54 1.24 1.68
C VAL A 64 6.96 -0.12 2.25
N ALA A 65 8.21 -0.30 2.63
CA ALA A 65 8.72 -1.54 3.22
C ALA A 65 7.93 -2.00 4.44
N PHE A 66 7.54 -1.06 5.31
CA PHE A 66 6.73 -1.38 6.48
C PHE A 66 5.36 -1.93 6.07
N LYS A 67 4.71 -1.34 5.07
CA LYS A 67 3.43 -1.83 4.54
C LYS A 67 3.57 -3.18 3.85
N GLU A 68 4.65 -3.39 3.10
CA GLU A 68 4.87 -4.61 2.31
C GLU A 68 5.25 -5.82 3.18
N SER A 69 6.16 -5.65 4.15
CA SER A 69 6.77 -6.77 4.86
C SER A 69 7.12 -6.49 6.33
N GLN A 70 6.74 -5.31 6.85
CA GLN A 70 7.25 -4.80 8.13
C GLN A 70 8.79 -4.63 8.13
N GLY A 71 9.41 -4.42 6.96
CA GLY A 71 10.85 -4.21 6.84
C GLY A 71 11.69 -5.51 6.72
N LYS A 72 11.07 -6.69 6.63
CA LYS A 72 11.76 -7.99 6.67
C LYS A 72 12.36 -8.37 5.31
N TYR A 73 13.70 -8.40 5.22
CA TYR A 73 14.42 -8.76 3.99
C TYR A 73 14.23 -10.21 3.53
N ASN A 74 13.91 -11.13 4.45
CA ASN A 74 13.71 -12.56 4.15
C ASN A 74 12.23 -12.96 3.99
N ALA A 75 11.31 -11.99 3.98
CA ALA A 75 9.87 -12.28 3.91
C ALA A 75 9.47 -12.87 2.55
N VAL A 76 8.62 -13.88 2.56
CA VAL A 76 7.96 -14.41 1.37
C VAL A 76 6.47 -14.57 1.68
N ASN A 77 5.60 -13.92 0.89
CA ASN A 77 4.16 -14.07 1.08
C ASN A 77 3.58 -15.28 0.33
N THR A 78 2.30 -15.57 0.55
CA THR A 78 1.62 -16.74 -0.04
C THR A 78 1.48 -16.67 -1.57
N LEU A 79 1.65 -15.49 -2.17
CA LEU A 79 1.69 -15.28 -3.63
C LEU A 79 3.12 -15.32 -4.20
N GLY A 80 4.13 -15.59 -3.38
CA GLY A 80 5.53 -15.73 -3.78
C GLY A 80 6.28 -14.42 -4.02
N TYR A 81 5.79 -13.29 -3.47
CA TYR A 81 6.53 -12.02 -3.49
C TYR A 81 7.62 -12.00 -2.42
N LEU A 82 8.73 -11.34 -2.74
CA LEU A 82 10.03 -11.54 -2.08
C LEU A 82 10.54 -10.30 -1.37
N GLY A 83 11.00 -10.50 -0.15
CA GLY A 83 11.82 -9.59 0.63
C GLY A 83 11.10 -8.34 1.13
N LYS A 84 11.92 -7.37 1.54
CA LYS A 84 11.51 -6.16 2.26
C LYS A 84 10.43 -5.37 1.52
N TYR A 85 10.51 -5.36 0.20
CA TYR A 85 9.60 -4.62 -0.68
C TYR A 85 8.60 -5.51 -1.41
N GLN A 86 8.53 -6.82 -1.08
CA GLN A 86 7.64 -7.78 -1.72
C GLN A 86 7.71 -7.69 -3.26
N PHE A 87 8.86 -8.02 -3.83
CA PHE A 87 9.05 -8.03 -5.29
C PHE A 87 8.51 -9.30 -5.93
N GLY A 88 7.83 -9.15 -7.07
CA GLY A 88 7.48 -10.27 -7.93
C GLY A 88 8.68 -10.71 -8.78
N LYS A 89 8.80 -12.03 -9.03
CA LYS A 89 9.92 -12.62 -9.80
C LYS A 89 10.11 -11.99 -11.18
N GLU A 90 9.02 -11.71 -11.91
CA GLU A 90 9.10 -11.07 -13.24
C GLU A 90 9.67 -9.64 -13.17
N THR A 91 9.39 -8.91 -12.09
CA THR A 91 9.97 -7.59 -11.87
C THR A 91 11.47 -7.70 -11.59
N LEU A 92 11.92 -8.70 -10.83
CA LEU A 92 13.34 -8.95 -10.57
C LEU A 92 14.12 -9.31 -11.84
N LYS A 93 13.54 -10.11 -12.74
CA LYS A 93 14.15 -10.44 -14.04
C LYS A 93 14.48 -9.20 -14.88
N ARG A 94 13.67 -8.13 -14.77
CA ARG A 94 13.97 -6.85 -15.44
C ARG A 94 15.32 -6.27 -15.03
N PHE A 95 15.72 -6.50 -13.78
CA PHE A 95 16.98 -6.06 -13.20
C PHE A 95 18.07 -7.14 -13.27
N LYS A 96 17.86 -8.19 -14.08
CA LYS A 96 18.77 -9.34 -14.21
C LYS A 96 19.04 -10.08 -12.90
N ILE A 97 18.08 -10.01 -11.97
CA ILE A 97 18.10 -10.79 -10.73
C ILE A 97 17.26 -12.04 -10.96
N TYR A 98 17.91 -13.19 -11.07
CA TYR A 98 17.26 -14.48 -11.34
C TYR A 98 17.25 -15.39 -10.10
N ASN A 99 18.27 -15.30 -9.26
CA ASN A 99 18.40 -16.12 -8.06
C ASN A 99 17.62 -15.50 -6.89
N THR A 100 16.45 -16.06 -6.57
CA THR A 100 15.59 -15.54 -5.51
C THR A 100 16.13 -15.79 -4.12
N ARG A 101 16.93 -16.86 -3.91
CA ARG A 101 17.55 -17.14 -2.61
C ARG A 101 18.61 -16.09 -2.29
N GLU A 102 19.52 -15.87 -3.23
CA GLU A 102 20.54 -14.83 -3.13
C GLU A 102 19.91 -13.44 -2.92
N PHE A 103 18.81 -13.15 -3.63
CA PHE A 103 18.08 -11.89 -3.43
C PHE A 103 17.55 -11.72 -2.01
N LEU A 104 17.01 -12.77 -1.39
CA LEU A 104 16.49 -12.72 -0.01
C LEU A 104 17.61 -12.59 1.04
N GLU A 105 18.80 -13.10 0.73
CA GLU A 105 19.99 -13.05 1.59
C GLU A 105 20.80 -11.76 1.42
N ASN A 106 20.48 -10.93 0.42
CA ASN A 106 21.24 -9.72 0.09
C ASN A 106 20.40 -8.42 0.25
N PRO A 107 20.33 -7.84 1.47
CA PRO A 107 19.62 -6.59 1.72
C PRO A 107 20.02 -5.44 0.79
N VAL A 108 21.32 -5.31 0.49
CA VAL A 108 21.84 -4.25 -0.39
C VAL A 108 21.26 -4.37 -1.80
N LEU A 109 21.15 -5.60 -2.33
CA LEU A 109 20.54 -5.85 -3.63
C LEU A 109 19.07 -5.46 -3.65
N GLN A 110 18.31 -5.72 -2.58
CA GLN A 110 16.90 -5.33 -2.48
C GLN A 110 16.72 -3.80 -2.46
N GLU A 111 17.58 -3.09 -1.72
CA GLU A 111 17.58 -1.62 -1.67
C GLU A 111 17.91 -1.02 -3.04
N LYS A 112 18.92 -1.56 -3.74
CA LYS A 112 19.27 -1.15 -5.11
C LYS A 112 18.13 -1.43 -6.09
N ALA A 113 17.51 -2.61 -6.02
CA ALA A 113 16.39 -2.99 -6.88
C ALA A 113 15.19 -2.05 -6.69
N PHE A 114 14.86 -1.68 -5.45
CA PHE A 114 13.79 -0.72 -5.15
C PHE A 114 14.06 0.66 -5.74
N ALA A 115 15.27 1.20 -5.55
CA ALA A 115 15.65 2.49 -6.13
C ALA A 115 15.62 2.46 -7.67
N ALA A 116 16.16 1.41 -8.30
CA ALA A 116 16.14 1.23 -9.75
C ALA A 116 14.71 1.10 -10.29
N TYR A 117 13.83 0.39 -9.59
CA TYR A 117 12.43 0.26 -9.98
C TYR A 117 11.66 1.58 -9.87
N CYS A 118 11.91 2.37 -8.83
CA CYS A 118 11.39 3.73 -8.73
C CYS A 118 11.85 4.60 -9.92
N ALA A 119 13.14 4.57 -10.28
CA ALA A 119 13.69 5.34 -11.40
C ALA A 119 13.06 4.95 -12.75
N VAL A 120 12.88 3.65 -12.99
CA VAL A 120 12.19 3.11 -14.17
C VAL A 120 10.74 3.57 -14.20
N ASN A 121 9.99 3.40 -13.10
CA ASN A 121 8.58 3.77 -13.04
C ASN A 121 8.40 5.28 -13.22
N LYS A 122 9.27 6.10 -12.61
CA LYS A 122 9.32 7.56 -12.82
C LYS A 122 9.52 7.89 -14.30
N TRP A 123 10.40 7.19 -15.00
CA TRP A 123 10.55 7.37 -16.45
C TRP A 123 9.30 6.95 -17.23
N ILE A 124 8.73 5.77 -16.94
CA ILE A 124 7.53 5.27 -17.64
C ILE A 124 6.35 6.24 -17.48
N LEU A 125 6.22 6.85 -16.30
CA LEU A 125 5.10 7.70 -15.89
C LEU A 125 5.38 9.21 -16.03
N ARG A 126 6.57 9.65 -16.46
CA ARG A 126 6.97 11.07 -16.54
C ARG A 126 5.91 12.04 -17.09
N LYS A 127 5.19 11.63 -18.16
CA LYS A 127 4.13 12.45 -18.78
C LYS A 127 2.86 12.48 -17.92
N ASP A 128 2.53 11.36 -17.29
CA ASP A 128 1.38 11.22 -16.40
C ASP A 128 1.64 11.94 -15.06
N ILE A 129 2.86 11.87 -14.52
CA ILE A 129 3.30 12.66 -13.35
C ILE A 129 3.11 14.14 -13.61
N ASN A 130 3.66 14.67 -14.72
CA ASN A 130 3.53 16.09 -15.06
C ASN A 130 2.06 16.52 -15.16
N ARG A 131 1.21 15.72 -15.83
CA ARG A 131 -0.22 16.06 -16.00
C ARG A 131 -1.06 15.96 -14.73
N SER A 132 -0.68 15.14 -13.76
CA SER A 132 -1.57 14.73 -12.67
C SER A 132 -1.13 15.23 -11.29
N VAL A 133 0.16 15.45 -11.03
CA VAL A 133 0.62 15.93 -9.72
C VAL A 133 -0.03 17.29 -9.39
N GLY A 134 -0.49 17.43 -8.15
CA GLY A 134 -1.20 18.62 -7.66
C GLY A 134 -2.71 18.58 -7.87
N LYS A 135 -3.22 17.75 -8.80
CA LYS A 135 -4.66 17.58 -9.02
C LYS A 135 -5.28 16.67 -7.95
N THR A 136 -6.59 16.79 -7.78
CA THR A 136 -7.39 15.88 -6.96
C THR A 136 -8.16 14.93 -7.87
N ILE A 137 -8.02 13.62 -7.66
CA ILE A 137 -8.76 12.57 -8.36
C ILE A 137 -9.44 11.70 -7.31
N GLN A 138 -10.76 11.52 -7.39
CA GLN A 138 -11.53 10.74 -6.40
C GLN A 138 -11.24 11.14 -4.94
N GLY A 139 -11.14 12.46 -4.68
CA GLY A 139 -10.83 13.01 -3.35
C GLY A 139 -9.38 12.88 -2.91
N ILE A 140 -8.45 12.41 -3.76
CA ILE A 140 -7.04 12.22 -3.42
C ILE A 140 -6.18 13.22 -4.17
N LYS A 141 -5.41 14.02 -3.42
CA LYS A 141 -4.36 14.87 -3.98
C LYS A 141 -3.24 14.00 -4.53
N ILE A 142 -3.04 14.04 -5.85
CA ILE A 142 -2.04 13.25 -6.53
C ILE A 142 -0.65 13.86 -6.29
N THR A 143 0.27 13.01 -5.88
CA THR A 143 1.67 13.36 -5.59
C THR A 143 2.61 12.39 -6.31
N GLU A 144 3.84 12.80 -6.57
CA GLU A 144 4.80 11.94 -7.23
C GLU A 144 5.12 10.68 -6.41
N SER A 145 5.31 10.82 -5.09
CA SER A 145 5.55 9.67 -4.21
C SER A 145 4.40 8.68 -4.20
N GLY A 146 3.15 9.17 -4.16
CA GLY A 146 1.96 8.32 -4.27
C GLY A 146 1.92 7.56 -5.60
N ILE A 147 2.27 8.23 -6.71
CA ILE A 147 2.35 7.60 -8.04
C ILE A 147 3.40 6.47 -8.06
N LEU A 148 4.59 6.70 -7.50
CA LEU A 148 5.66 5.70 -7.47
C LEU A 148 5.29 4.50 -6.59
N ALA A 149 4.67 4.72 -5.43
CA ALA A 149 4.19 3.63 -4.58
C ALA A 149 3.06 2.84 -5.26
N ALA A 150 2.10 3.53 -5.89
CA ALA A 150 1.04 2.83 -6.62
C ALA A 150 1.58 2.03 -7.83
N ALA A 151 2.65 2.52 -8.47
CA ALA A 151 3.34 1.79 -9.52
C ALA A 151 4.11 0.59 -8.98
N HIS A 152 4.62 0.66 -7.75
CA HIS A 152 5.20 -0.49 -7.05
C HIS A 152 4.17 -1.60 -6.83
N LEU A 153 2.99 -1.24 -6.33
CA LEU A 153 1.88 -2.18 -6.10
C LEU A 153 1.36 -2.84 -7.39
N GLY A 154 0.85 -2.02 -8.31
CA GLY A 154 0.05 -2.50 -9.44
C GLY A 154 0.70 -2.34 -10.80
N GLY A 155 1.95 -1.87 -10.86
CA GLY A 155 2.65 -1.56 -12.09
C GLY A 155 2.25 -0.23 -12.71
N ALA A 156 3.19 0.39 -13.43
CA ALA A 156 2.99 1.68 -14.09
C ALA A 156 1.83 1.69 -15.11
N GLY A 157 1.53 0.56 -15.75
CA GLY A 157 0.41 0.44 -16.69
C GLY A 157 -0.94 0.71 -16.02
N ASN A 158 -1.18 0.13 -14.84
CA ASN A 158 -2.43 0.33 -14.11
C ASN A 158 -2.52 1.73 -13.51
N VAL A 159 -1.39 2.32 -13.07
CA VAL A 159 -1.36 3.73 -12.66
C VAL A 159 -1.76 4.65 -13.82
N LYS A 160 -1.29 4.41 -15.05
CA LYS A 160 -1.72 5.19 -16.22
C LYS A 160 -3.23 5.11 -16.43
N LYS A 161 -3.79 3.91 -16.36
CA LYS A 161 -5.24 3.70 -16.52
C LYS A 161 -6.01 4.49 -15.45
N TYR A 162 -5.59 4.43 -14.20
CA TYR A 162 -6.21 5.19 -13.12
C TYR A 162 -6.14 6.71 -13.35
N LEU A 163 -4.94 7.24 -13.60
CA LEU A 163 -4.73 8.68 -13.77
C LEU A 163 -5.49 9.24 -14.99
N ARG A 164 -5.50 8.53 -16.12
CA ARG A 164 -6.14 9.00 -17.36
C ARG A 164 -7.66 8.84 -17.35
N SER A 165 -8.18 7.86 -16.62
CA SER A 165 -9.62 7.66 -16.46
C SER A 165 -10.22 8.51 -15.33
N HIS A 166 -9.44 9.40 -14.71
CA HIS A 166 -9.84 10.18 -13.53
C HIS A 166 -10.38 9.28 -12.40
N GLY A 167 -9.71 8.15 -12.19
CA GLY A 167 -10.01 7.18 -11.13
C GLY A 167 -11.17 6.23 -11.43
N LYS A 168 -11.82 6.30 -12.60
CA LYS A 168 -12.88 5.35 -12.99
C LYS A 168 -12.36 3.92 -13.15
N ILE A 169 -11.12 3.75 -13.59
CA ILE A 169 -10.45 2.44 -13.67
C ILE A 169 -9.48 2.31 -12.50
N CYS A 170 -9.75 1.40 -11.56
CA CYS A 170 -8.92 1.19 -10.39
C CYS A 170 -8.51 -0.28 -10.26
N PHE A 171 -7.20 -0.56 -10.32
CA PHE A 171 -6.65 -1.89 -10.11
C PHE A 171 -6.58 -2.21 -8.61
N SER A 172 -6.81 -3.49 -8.29
CA SER A 172 -6.57 -4.10 -6.98
C SER A 172 -5.64 -5.31 -7.13
N ASP A 173 -4.73 -5.49 -6.19
CA ASP A 173 -3.93 -6.72 -6.08
C ASP A 173 -4.77 -7.90 -5.52
N GLY A 174 -4.15 -9.06 -5.42
CA GLY A 174 -4.78 -10.29 -4.91
C GLY A 174 -5.17 -10.25 -3.42
N TYR A 175 -4.73 -9.24 -2.66
CA TYR A 175 -5.09 -9.03 -1.26
C TYR A 175 -6.07 -7.86 -1.06
N GLY A 176 -6.57 -7.24 -2.13
CA GLY A 176 -7.50 -6.12 -2.06
C GLY A 176 -6.85 -4.74 -1.93
N SER A 177 -5.52 -4.63 -1.98
CA SER A 177 -4.84 -3.33 -1.99
C SER A 177 -5.02 -2.67 -3.35
N THR A 178 -5.45 -1.40 -3.37
CA THR A 178 -5.73 -0.69 -4.61
C THR A 178 -4.70 0.38 -4.94
N ILE A 179 -4.60 0.73 -6.23
CA ILE A 179 -3.85 1.91 -6.69
C ILE A 179 -4.25 3.15 -5.89
N GLN A 180 -5.54 3.31 -5.66
CA GLN A 180 -6.10 4.43 -4.90
C GLN A 180 -5.60 4.47 -3.46
N SER A 181 -5.54 3.33 -2.76
CA SER A 181 -5.05 3.28 -1.39
C SER A 181 -3.57 3.65 -1.30
N TYR A 182 -2.74 3.24 -2.27
CA TYR A 182 -1.31 3.59 -2.31
C TYR A 182 -1.09 5.06 -2.69
N LEU A 183 -1.85 5.60 -3.65
CA LEU A 183 -1.81 7.02 -3.98
C LEU A 183 -2.09 7.90 -2.75
N LYS A 184 -3.07 7.51 -1.93
CA LYS A 184 -3.44 8.22 -0.69
C LYS A 184 -2.39 8.03 0.41
N LYS A 185 -2.03 6.78 0.70
CA LYS A 185 -1.19 6.41 1.86
C LYS A 185 0.24 6.94 1.76
N PHE A 186 0.81 6.93 0.56
CA PHE A 186 2.21 7.30 0.32
C PHE A 186 2.35 8.70 -0.27
N ALA A 187 1.36 9.57 -0.07
CA ALA A 187 1.42 10.95 -0.51
C ALA A 187 2.38 11.80 0.33
N GLY A 188 3.00 12.79 -0.30
CA GLY A 188 3.72 13.87 0.37
C GLY A 188 5.15 13.55 0.82
N TYR A 189 5.81 12.54 0.24
CA TYR A 189 7.24 12.34 0.43
C TYR A 189 8.03 13.03 -0.67
N ASP A 190 9.16 13.65 -0.32
CA ASP A 190 10.14 14.16 -1.27
C ASP A 190 10.93 13.00 -1.89
N VAL A 191 10.63 12.73 -3.16
CA VAL A 191 11.29 11.71 -4.00
C VAL A 191 12.14 12.34 -5.11
N SER A 192 12.50 13.62 -4.99
CA SER A 192 13.30 14.37 -5.97
C SER A 192 14.70 13.80 -6.22
N LYS A 193 15.25 13.08 -5.23
CA LYS A 193 16.51 12.34 -5.33
C LYS A 193 16.46 11.23 -6.39
N ILE A 194 15.28 10.66 -6.67
CA ILE A 194 15.12 9.65 -7.71
C ILE A 194 15.05 10.33 -9.07
N LYS A 195 16.05 10.10 -9.91
CA LYS A 195 16.07 10.57 -11.29
C LYS A 195 15.40 9.55 -12.20
N ALA A 196 14.57 10.04 -13.13
CA ALA A 196 13.90 9.19 -14.10
C ALA A 196 14.94 8.53 -15.02
N ASN A 197 15.01 7.21 -15.05
CA ASN A 197 15.95 6.48 -15.90
C ASN A 197 15.31 5.23 -16.48
N ARG A 198 15.19 5.18 -17.81
CA ARG A 198 14.61 4.04 -18.55
C ARG A 198 15.38 2.74 -18.35
N LYS A 199 16.70 2.85 -18.22
CA LYS A 199 17.67 1.74 -18.21
C LYS A 199 18.30 1.55 -16.82
N ALA A 200 17.68 2.05 -15.74
CA ALA A 200 18.23 1.82 -14.41
C ALA A 200 18.38 0.31 -14.14
N SER A 201 19.53 -0.07 -13.62
CA SER A 201 19.92 -1.43 -13.28
C SER A 201 20.54 -1.46 -11.89
N VAL A 202 20.84 -2.66 -11.40
CA VAL A 202 21.48 -2.92 -10.10
C VAL A 202 22.91 -3.41 -10.26
#